data_AF-A0A1I4MWP2-F1
#
_entry.id   AF-A0A1I4MWP2-F1
#
_cell.length_a   1.000
_cell.length_b   1.000
_cell.length_c   1.000
_cell.angle_alpha   90.00
_cell.angle_beta   90.00
_cell.angle_gamma   90.00
#
_symmetry.space_group_name_H-M   'P 1'
#
loop_
_entity.id
_entity.type
_entity.pdbx_description
1 polymer ?
#
loop_
_entity_poly.entity_id
_entity_poly.type
_entity_poly.pdbx_seq_one_letter_code
_entity_poly.pdbx_strand_id
1 'polypeptide(L)'
;MSFFPPDPPEVESEGPEREPTPWWKPSDTEFAPLFPIDATIAVTENVAIILAAVRVYSNGVEFLIDRRIRRGRASSQEWREMQSKINDHFVRFHPKRLRYGVLLGDGQQVILGSPPGVYGVTPQSHTLSHTGGGGGGSEDFYRADDALWLWPLPPEGPVEVVVQWPAFDVPESRVVLDSVPLRELASQARPVWGED
;
A
#
# COMPACT_ATOMS: atom_id res chain seq x y z
N MET A 1 -41.73 -3.06 -15.41
CA MET A 1 -40.71 -2.35 -16.22
C MET A 1 -39.38 -2.55 -15.52
N SER A 2 -38.32 -2.90 -16.26
CA SER A 2 -36.97 -3.04 -15.67
C SER A 2 -36.48 -1.67 -15.19
N PHE A 3 -35.85 -1.65 -14.01
CA PHE A 3 -35.29 -0.44 -13.41
C PHE A 3 -34.03 0.04 -14.15
N PHE A 4 -33.28 -0.89 -14.75
CA PHE A 4 -32.11 -0.58 -15.57
C PHE A 4 -32.44 -0.76 -17.06
N PRO A 5 -32.14 0.26 -17.91
CA PRO A 5 -32.16 0.09 -19.35
C PRO A 5 -31.02 -0.86 -19.79
N PRO A 6 -31.11 -1.44 -21.00
CA PRO A 6 -30.02 -2.25 -21.53
C PRO A 6 -28.76 -1.41 -21.74
N ASP A 7 -27.62 -1.98 -21.36
CA ASP A 7 -26.30 -1.38 -21.61
C ASP A 7 -25.99 -1.35 -23.11
N PRO A 8 -25.15 -0.39 -23.56
CA PRO A 8 -24.67 -0.36 -24.94
C PRO A 8 -23.84 -1.62 -25.26
N PRO A 9 -23.75 -2.01 -26.55
CA PRO A 9 -22.99 -3.18 -26.96
C PRO A 9 -21.51 -3.03 -26.60
N GLU A 10 -20.95 -4.06 -25.95
CA GLU A 10 -19.54 -4.13 -25.57
C GLU A 10 -18.66 -4.37 -26.80
N VAL A 11 -17.49 -3.72 -26.84
CA VAL A 11 -16.46 -4.00 -27.84
C VAL A 11 -15.46 -4.94 -27.17
N GLU A 12 -15.49 -6.21 -27.56
CA GLU A 12 -14.55 -7.20 -27.03
C GLU A 12 -13.11 -6.84 -27.44
N SER A 13 -12.24 -6.65 -26.44
CA SER A 13 -10.80 -6.60 -26.66
C SER A 13 -10.19 -7.92 -26.20
N GLU A 14 -9.88 -8.81 -27.15
CA GLU A 14 -9.10 -10.03 -26.87
C GLU A 14 -7.61 -9.68 -26.77
N GLY A 15 -7.18 -9.32 -25.56
CA GLY A 15 -5.76 -9.29 -25.21
C GLY A 15 -5.32 -10.65 -24.68
N PRO A 16 -4.09 -11.12 -24.97
CA PRO A 16 -3.59 -12.35 -24.35
C PRO A 16 -3.53 -12.20 -22.83
N GLU A 17 -3.91 -13.25 -22.11
CA GLU A 17 -3.73 -13.35 -20.67
C GLU A 17 -2.24 -13.22 -20.34
N ARG A 18 -1.88 -12.17 -19.59
CA ARG A 18 -0.49 -11.95 -19.19
C ARG A 18 -0.21 -12.75 -17.93
N GLU A 19 0.87 -13.53 -17.94
CA GLU A 19 1.35 -14.19 -16.72
C GLU A 19 1.56 -13.15 -15.60
N PRO A 20 0.96 -13.35 -14.42
CA PRO A 20 1.15 -12.46 -13.28
C PRO A 20 2.62 -12.43 -12.89
N THR A 21 3.12 -11.23 -12.59
CA THR A 21 4.48 -11.00 -12.11
C THR A 21 4.42 -10.78 -10.60
N PRO A 22 4.77 -11.79 -9.78
CA PRO A 22 4.43 -11.81 -8.35
C PRO A 22 5.01 -10.66 -7.53
N TRP A 23 6.08 -10.01 -8.00
CA TRP A 23 6.70 -8.86 -7.34
C TRP A 23 6.03 -7.50 -7.65
N TRP A 24 5.13 -7.44 -8.65
CA TRP A 24 4.42 -6.18 -8.97
C TRP A 24 3.09 -6.03 -8.24
N LYS A 25 2.38 -7.12 -7.99
CA LYS A 25 1.11 -7.07 -7.27
C LYS A 25 0.80 -8.39 -6.57
N PRO A 26 -0.10 -8.39 -5.56
CA PRO A 26 -0.62 -9.60 -4.98
C PRO A 26 -1.38 -10.46 -6.00
N SER A 27 -1.62 -11.72 -5.67
CA SER A 27 -2.44 -12.60 -6.50
C SER A 27 -3.91 -12.16 -6.50
N ASP A 28 -4.55 -12.11 -7.67
CA ASP A 28 -6.00 -11.93 -7.77
C ASP A 28 -6.77 -13.24 -7.50
N THR A 29 -6.05 -14.37 -7.50
CA THR A 29 -6.62 -15.71 -7.43
C THR A 29 -6.58 -16.34 -6.05
N GLU A 30 -6.12 -15.58 -5.06
CA GLU A 30 -5.97 -16.03 -3.69
C GLU A 30 -6.79 -15.16 -2.72
N PHE A 31 -7.49 -15.82 -1.80
CA PHE A 31 -8.04 -15.17 -0.61
C PHE A 31 -6.93 -15.01 0.42
N ALA A 32 -6.52 -13.77 0.65
CA ALA A 32 -5.51 -13.40 1.65
C ALA A 32 -6.13 -13.15 3.03
N PRO A 33 -5.75 -13.92 4.07
CA PRO A 33 -6.11 -13.59 5.45
C PRO A 33 -5.64 -12.21 5.88
N LEU A 34 -6.35 -11.60 6.82
CA LEU A 34 -5.99 -10.30 7.39
C LEU A 34 -5.28 -10.49 8.73
N PHE A 35 -4.09 -9.89 8.86
CA PHE A 35 -3.47 -9.61 10.14
C PHE A 35 -3.97 -8.24 10.65
N PRO A 36 -4.75 -8.21 11.74
CA PRO A 36 -5.29 -6.96 12.26
C PRO A 36 -4.21 -6.21 13.05
N ILE A 37 -3.96 -4.96 12.66
CA ILE A 37 -3.11 -4.05 13.42
C ILE A 37 -3.61 -2.63 13.19
N ASP A 38 -4.13 -1.97 14.22
CA ASP A 38 -4.51 -0.55 14.18
C ASP A 38 -3.39 0.26 14.87
N ALA A 39 -2.26 0.39 14.18
CA ALA A 39 -1.06 1.02 14.71
C ALA A 39 -0.83 2.40 14.10
N THR A 40 -0.77 3.42 14.95
CA THR A 40 -0.38 4.76 14.54
C THR A 40 1.10 4.79 14.20
N ILE A 41 1.44 5.14 12.96
CA ILE A 41 2.83 5.35 12.51
C ILE A 41 3.30 6.76 12.86
N ALA A 42 2.47 7.77 12.58
CA ALA A 42 2.79 9.17 12.85
C ALA A 42 1.53 10.02 13.01
N VAL A 43 1.59 11.02 13.88
CA VAL A 43 0.56 12.07 14.02
C VAL A 43 1.25 13.42 14.19
N THR A 44 0.78 14.42 13.44
CA THR A 44 1.18 15.83 13.60
C THR A 44 -0.05 16.70 13.82
N GLU A 45 0.09 18.02 13.73
CA GLU A 45 -1.06 18.92 13.81
C GLU A 45 -2.10 18.63 12.72
N ASN A 46 -1.68 18.29 11.50
CA ASN A 46 -2.57 18.21 10.34
C ASN A 46 -2.65 16.83 9.69
N VAL A 47 -1.78 15.88 10.04
CA VAL A 47 -1.78 14.55 9.43
C VAL A 47 -1.79 13.43 10.49
N ALA A 48 -2.45 12.33 10.16
CA ALA A 48 -2.29 11.05 10.84
C ALA A 48 -2.03 9.97 9.79
N ILE A 49 -1.10 9.07 10.09
CA ILE A 49 -0.74 7.91 9.26
C ILE A 49 -0.83 6.67 10.13
N ILE A 50 -1.63 5.70 9.71
CA ILE A 50 -1.97 4.50 10.46
C ILE A 50 -1.66 3.29 9.56
N LEU A 51 -0.95 2.30 10.09
CA LEU A 51 -0.99 0.95 9.53
C LEU A 51 -2.28 0.33 10.04
N ALA A 52 -3.25 0.12 9.16
CA ALA A 52 -4.62 -0.26 9.51
C ALA A 52 -4.87 -1.77 9.51
N ALA A 53 -4.13 -2.51 8.68
CA ALA A 53 -4.06 -3.97 8.66
C ALA A 53 -2.94 -4.42 7.71
N VAL A 54 -2.69 -5.74 7.67
CA VAL A 54 -1.87 -6.37 6.64
C VAL A 54 -2.68 -7.49 5.98
N ARG A 55 -2.82 -7.48 4.65
CA ARG A 55 -3.30 -8.65 3.92
C ARG A 55 -2.11 -9.58 3.69
N VAL A 56 -2.30 -10.85 4.01
CA VAL A 56 -1.22 -11.83 3.98
C VAL A 56 -1.53 -12.84 2.88
N TYR A 57 -0.70 -12.85 1.86
CA TYR A 57 -0.77 -13.79 0.74
C TYR A 57 0.23 -14.92 0.97
N SER A 58 0.11 -16.02 0.24
CA SER A 58 1.05 -17.16 0.39
C SER A 58 2.50 -16.79 0.08
N ASN A 59 2.73 -15.76 -0.74
CA ASN A 59 4.05 -15.38 -1.22
C ASN A 59 4.49 -13.94 -0.88
N GLY A 60 3.71 -13.20 -0.10
CA GLY A 60 4.04 -11.83 0.29
C GLY A 60 2.99 -11.20 1.20
N VAL A 61 3.19 -9.94 1.55
CA VAL A 61 2.26 -9.19 2.41
C VAL A 61 1.94 -7.83 1.81
N GLU A 62 0.69 -7.39 1.93
CA GLU A 62 0.23 -6.07 1.52
C GLU A 62 -0.12 -5.24 2.76
N PHE A 63 0.68 -4.21 3.05
CA PHE A 63 0.42 -3.27 4.14
C PHE A 63 -0.67 -2.28 3.72
N LEU A 64 -1.73 -2.18 4.53
CA LEU A 64 -2.82 -1.23 4.29
C LEU A 64 -2.59 0.01 5.15
N ILE A 65 -2.25 1.12 4.51
CA ILE A 65 -1.97 2.39 5.15
C ILE A 65 -3.19 3.30 5.04
N ASP A 66 -3.64 3.84 6.17
CA ASP A 66 -4.66 4.88 6.23
C ASP A 66 -4.01 6.22 6.54
N ARG A 67 -4.20 7.19 5.64
CA ARG A 67 -3.72 8.56 5.78
C ARG A 67 -4.91 9.49 5.95
N ARG A 68 -4.81 10.37 6.92
CA ARG A 68 -5.84 11.39 7.18
C ARG A 68 -5.17 12.74 7.28
N ILE A 69 -5.69 13.72 6.55
CA ILE A 69 -5.36 15.13 6.80
C ILE A 69 -6.60 15.88 7.26
N ARG A 70 -6.38 16.86 8.14
CA ARG A 70 -7.40 17.81 8.59
C ARG A 70 -6.95 19.23 8.31
N ARG A 71 -7.88 20.07 7.88
CA ARG A 71 -7.63 21.48 7.55
C ARG A 71 -7.15 22.27 8.76
N GLY A 72 -7.78 22.10 9.91
CA GLY A 72 -7.48 22.90 11.10
C GLY A 72 -7.71 24.38 10.84
N ARG A 73 -6.68 25.21 11.05
CA ARG A 73 -6.74 26.67 10.84
C ARG A 73 -6.32 27.13 9.46
N ALA A 74 -6.03 26.20 8.54
CA ALA A 74 -5.58 26.53 7.19
C ALA A 74 -6.67 27.30 6.42
N SER A 75 -6.24 28.30 5.65
CA SER A 75 -7.05 28.97 4.64
C SER A 75 -7.50 27.98 3.55
N SER A 76 -8.48 28.37 2.73
CA SER A 76 -8.95 27.52 1.64
C SER A 76 -7.87 27.26 0.58
N GLN A 77 -6.91 28.18 0.43
CA GLN A 77 -5.76 27.98 -0.44
C GLN A 77 -4.79 26.94 0.13
N GLU A 78 -4.38 27.10 1.38
CA GLU A 78 -3.51 26.13 2.07
C GLU A 78 -4.16 24.74 2.12
N TRP A 79 -5.48 24.66 2.32
CA TRP A 79 -6.21 23.40 2.26
C TRP A 79 -6.14 22.71 0.89
N ARG A 80 -6.25 23.48 -0.21
CA ARG A 80 -6.08 22.93 -1.57
C ARG A 80 -4.66 22.43 -1.80
N GLU A 81 -3.66 23.13 -1.28
CA GLU A 81 -2.26 22.69 -1.35
C GLU A 81 -2.01 21.41 -0.53
N MET A 82 -2.60 21.30 0.66
CA MET A 82 -2.56 20.07 1.46
C MET A 82 -3.22 18.89 0.73
N GLN A 83 -4.39 19.12 0.13
CA GLN A 83 -5.08 18.11 -0.69
C GLN A 83 -4.27 17.71 -1.93
N SER A 84 -3.56 18.64 -2.56
CA SER A 84 -2.64 18.30 -3.65
C SER A 84 -1.51 17.42 -3.15
N LYS A 85 -0.89 17.72 -2.00
CA LYS A 85 0.23 16.95 -1.45
C LYS A 85 -0.15 15.52 -1.04
N ILE A 86 -1.35 15.30 -0.50
CA ILE A 86 -1.81 13.94 -0.15
C ILE A 86 -2.10 13.07 -1.37
N ASN A 87 -2.45 13.70 -2.50
CA ASN A 87 -2.75 13.00 -3.75
C ASN A 87 -1.52 12.85 -4.68
N ASP A 88 -0.58 13.79 -4.63
CA ASP A 88 0.65 13.81 -5.44
C ASP A 88 1.87 13.27 -4.65
N HIS A 89 1.65 12.21 -3.89
CA HIS A 89 2.64 11.71 -2.93
C HIS A 89 3.70 10.80 -3.55
N PHE A 90 3.52 10.36 -4.80
CA PHE A 90 4.45 9.48 -5.53
C PHE A 90 5.41 10.20 -6.49
N VAL A 91 5.51 11.54 -6.44
CA VAL A 91 6.49 12.30 -7.25
C VAL A 91 7.91 11.83 -6.90
N ARG A 92 8.52 11.05 -7.79
CA ARG A 92 9.74 10.25 -7.51
C ARG A 92 10.99 11.06 -7.08
N PHE A 93 10.97 12.38 -7.14
CA PHE A 93 12.14 13.22 -6.87
C PHE A 93 11.88 14.43 -5.97
N HIS A 94 10.67 14.62 -5.44
CA HIS A 94 10.42 15.75 -4.55
C HIS A 94 11.02 15.46 -3.15
N PRO A 95 11.84 16.36 -2.57
CA PRO A 95 12.55 16.09 -1.31
C PRO A 95 11.60 16.00 -0.09
N LYS A 96 10.45 16.67 -0.17
CA LYS A 96 9.42 16.64 0.89
C LYS A 96 8.30 15.63 0.64
N ARG A 97 8.44 14.74 -0.36
CA ARG A 97 7.42 13.72 -0.66
C ARG A 97 7.23 12.74 0.49
N LEU A 98 6.10 12.05 0.48
CA LEU A 98 5.86 10.88 1.30
C LEU A 98 6.78 9.74 0.83
N ARG A 99 7.43 9.09 1.76
CA ARG A 99 8.29 7.93 1.53
C ARG A 99 7.84 6.79 2.41
N TYR A 100 7.77 5.62 1.81
CA TYR A 100 7.56 4.35 2.48
C TYR A 100 8.78 3.47 2.32
N GLY A 101 9.09 2.71 3.36
CA GLY A 101 10.07 1.64 3.32
C GLY A 101 9.75 0.56 4.32
N VAL A 102 10.46 -0.55 4.20
CA VAL A 102 10.42 -1.67 5.15
C VAL A 102 11.85 -2.02 5.54
N LEU A 103 12.12 -2.18 6.84
CA LEU A 103 13.34 -2.80 7.35
C LEU A 103 13.00 -4.20 7.83
N LEU A 104 13.69 -5.20 7.29
CA LEU A 104 13.46 -6.61 7.58
C LEU A 104 14.39 -7.12 8.68
N GLY A 105 14.01 -8.25 9.31
CA GLY A 105 14.75 -8.84 10.44
C GLY A 105 16.18 -9.28 10.10
N ASP A 106 16.48 -9.49 8.81
CA ASP A 106 17.82 -9.75 8.28
C ASP A 106 18.63 -8.47 7.99
N GLY A 107 18.06 -7.29 8.26
CA GLY A 107 18.66 -5.99 8.02
C GLY A 107 18.44 -5.43 6.62
N GLN A 108 17.74 -6.13 5.72
CA GLN A 108 17.47 -5.62 4.38
C GLN A 108 16.53 -4.40 4.45
N GLN A 109 16.96 -3.29 3.84
CA GLN A 109 16.15 -2.09 3.64
C GLN A 109 15.50 -2.11 2.26
N VAL A 110 14.17 -2.01 2.23
CA VAL A 110 13.37 -2.01 1.00
C VAL A 110 12.62 -0.70 0.90
N ILE A 111 12.96 0.16 -0.06
CA ILE A 111 12.32 1.47 -0.24
C ILE A 111 11.33 1.39 -1.40
N LEU A 112 10.11 1.86 -1.17
CA LEU A 112 9.06 1.90 -2.19
C LEU A 112 9.52 2.65 -3.44
N GLY A 113 9.30 2.04 -4.61
CA GLY A 113 9.63 2.66 -5.89
C GLY A 113 11.11 2.59 -6.27
N SER A 114 11.96 1.95 -5.45
CA SER A 114 13.24 1.42 -5.95
C SER A 114 12.94 0.47 -7.11
N PRO A 115 13.67 0.54 -8.25
CA PRO A 115 13.30 -0.23 -9.43
C PRO A 115 13.16 -1.71 -9.07
N PRO A 116 11.96 -2.31 -9.18
CA PRO A 116 11.89 -3.76 -9.25
C PRO A 116 12.69 -4.13 -10.51
N GLY A 117 13.35 -5.29 -10.51
CA GLY A 117 14.23 -5.70 -11.60
C GLY A 117 13.63 -5.51 -13.00
N VAL A 118 14.51 -5.53 -14.00
CA VAL A 118 14.17 -5.47 -15.44
C VAL A 118 12.98 -6.40 -15.75
N TYR A 119 12.03 -5.94 -16.59
CA TYR A 119 10.86 -6.73 -17.00
C TYR A 119 11.28 -8.15 -17.41
N GLY A 120 10.60 -9.17 -16.87
CA GLY A 120 10.91 -10.58 -17.14
C GLY A 120 12.09 -11.15 -16.33
N VAL A 121 12.69 -10.38 -15.43
CA VAL A 121 13.74 -10.85 -14.51
C VAL A 121 13.20 -10.84 -13.09
N THR A 122 13.09 -12.02 -12.49
CA THR A 122 12.73 -12.16 -11.08
C THR A 122 13.77 -11.48 -10.18
N PRO A 123 13.36 -10.53 -9.31
CA PRO A 123 14.27 -9.89 -8.36
C PRO A 123 14.92 -10.92 -7.42
N GLN A 124 16.20 -10.75 -7.12
CA GLN A 124 16.91 -11.58 -6.13
C GLN A 124 16.70 -11.13 -4.68
N SER A 125 16.17 -9.92 -4.49
CA SER A 125 15.94 -9.29 -3.20
C SER A 125 14.48 -8.91 -3.04
N HIS A 126 14.05 -8.65 -1.80
CA HIS A 126 12.71 -8.12 -1.56
C HIS A 126 12.44 -6.83 -2.34
N THR A 127 11.21 -6.69 -2.83
CA THR A 127 10.67 -5.53 -3.52
C THR A 127 9.48 -4.98 -2.77
N LEU A 128 9.31 -3.66 -2.83
CA LEU A 128 8.14 -2.97 -2.30
C LEU A 128 7.46 -2.18 -3.42
N SER A 129 6.22 -2.51 -3.72
CA SER A 129 5.41 -1.96 -4.80
C SER A 129 4.14 -1.29 -4.25
N HIS A 130 3.67 -0.24 -4.93
CA HIS A 130 2.38 0.37 -4.62
C HIS A 130 1.33 -0.27 -5.51
N THR A 131 0.29 -0.84 -4.91
CA THR A 131 -0.64 -1.76 -5.60
C THR A 131 -2.09 -1.32 -5.53
N GLY A 132 -2.38 -0.30 -4.74
CA GLY A 132 -3.72 0.23 -4.61
C GLY A 132 -3.75 1.47 -3.73
N GLY A 133 -4.82 2.22 -3.84
CA GLY A 133 -5.03 3.41 -3.06
C GLY A 133 -6.17 4.23 -3.61
N GLY A 134 -6.94 4.82 -2.72
CA GLY A 134 -7.99 5.77 -3.02
C GLY A 134 -7.88 7.00 -2.16
N GLY A 135 -8.58 8.07 -2.55
CA GLY A 135 -8.60 9.31 -1.81
C GLY A 135 -9.92 10.04 -1.97
N GLY A 136 -10.41 10.61 -0.90
CA GLY A 136 -11.64 11.40 -0.90
C GLY A 136 -11.73 12.26 0.35
N GLY A 137 -12.43 13.39 0.24
CA GLY A 137 -12.53 14.33 1.33
C GLY A 137 -13.62 15.36 1.16
N SER A 138 -13.61 16.30 2.10
CA SER A 138 -14.48 17.45 2.21
C SER A 138 -13.65 18.73 2.35
N GLU A 139 -14.32 19.84 2.70
CA GLU A 139 -13.64 21.12 2.95
C GLU A 139 -12.78 21.14 4.22
N ASP A 140 -12.89 20.13 5.09
CA ASP A 140 -12.21 20.11 6.39
C ASP A 140 -11.37 18.85 6.64
N PHE A 141 -11.69 17.75 5.98
CA PHE A 141 -11.02 16.46 6.16
C PHE A 141 -10.76 15.79 4.82
N TYR A 142 -9.65 15.10 4.70
CA TYR A 142 -9.36 14.27 3.55
C TYR A 142 -8.76 12.95 4.02
N ARG A 143 -9.25 11.85 3.48
CA ARG A 143 -8.78 10.51 3.76
C ARG A 143 -8.22 9.90 2.49
N ALA A 144 -7.07 9.27 2.60
CA ALA A 144 -6.50 8.48 1.53
C ALA A 144 -5.96 7.17 2.08
N ASP A 145 -6.07 6.11 1.29
CA ASP A 145 -5.48 4.82 1.59
C ASP A 145 -4.34 4.51 0.60
N ASP A 146 -3.34 3.77 1.06
CA ASP A 146 -2.33 3.14 0.20
C ASP A 146 -2.26 1.65 0.53
N ALA A 147 -2.03 0.83 -0.48
CA ALA A 147 -1.69 -0.57 -0.36
C ALA A 147 -0.25 -0.78 -0.85
N LEU A 148 0.59 -1.34 0.02
CA LEU A 148 2.02 -1.53 -0.22
C LEU A 148 2.35 -3.02 -0.22
N TRP A 149 2.67 -3.56 -1.38
CA TRP A 149 3.01 -4.95 -1.58
C TRP A 149 4.50 -5.23 -1.38
N LEU A 150 4.82 -6.00 -0.34
CA LEU A 150 6.14 -6.55 -0.09
C LEU A 150 6.20 -7.99 -0.61
N TRP A 151 7.16 -8.24 -1.50
CA TRP A 151 7.43 -9.56 -2.05
C TRP A 151 8.93 -9.88 -1.98
N PRO A 152 9.35 -11.11 -1.65
CA PRO A 152 8.52 -12.20 -1.13
C PRO A 152 8.08 -11.96 0.33
N LEU A 153 7.51 -12.98 0.99
CA LEU A 153 7.23 -12.94 2.44
C LEU A 153 8.48 -12.51 3.24
N PRO A 154 8.33 -11.65 4.25
CA PRO A 154 9.46 -11.22 5.06
C PRO A 154 10.15 -12.41 5.75
N PRO A 155 11.48 -12.37 5.98
CA PRO A 155 12.18 -13.37 6.78
C PRO A 155 11.70 -13.33 8.24
N GLU A 156 12.01 -14.39 9.01
CA GLU A 156 11.76 -14.40 10.45
C GLU A 156 12.48 -13.23 11.15
N GLY A 157 11.83 -12.66 12.17
CA GLY A 157 12.31 -11.46 12.86
C GLY A 157 11.38 -10.24 12.69
N PRO A 158 11.81 -9.06 13.18
CA PRO A 158 11.02 -7.84 13.13
C PRO A 158 10.81 -7.36 11.68
N VAL A 159 9.64 -6.79 11.41
CA VAL A 159 9.33 -6.09 10.17
C VAL A 159 8.94 -4.66 10.53
N GLU A 160 9.80 -3.70 10.23
CA GLU A 160 9.55 -2.30 10.53
C GLU A 160 8.97 -1.60 9.30
N VAL A 161 7.72 -1.14 9.38
CA VAL A 161 7.12 -0.30 8.34
C VAL A 161 7.49 1.14 8.64
N VAL A 162 8.27 1.75 7.73
CA VAL A 162 8.88 3.07 7.91
C VAL A 162 8.22 4.10 7.00
N VAL A 163 7.92 5.27 7.57
CA VAL A 163 7.31 6.39 6.88
C VAL A 163 8.10 7.67 7.15
N GLN A 164 8.24 8.52 6.13
CA GLN A 164 8.70 9.89 6.30
C GLN A 164 7.93 10.81 5.36
N TRP A 165 7.44 11.95 5.87
CA TRP A 165 6.70 12.91 5.07
C TRP A 165 6.99 14.35 5.45
N PRO A 166 8.10 14.94 4.94
CA PRO A 166 8.52 16.28 5.34
C PRO A 166 7.58 17.40 4.91
N ALA A 167 6.65 17.16 3.98
CA ALA A 167 5.65 18.17 3.59
C ALA A 167 4.56 18.39 4.66
N PHE A 168 4.43 17.47 5.62
CA PHE A 168 3.52 17.54 6.77
C PHE A 168 4.27 17.38 8.10
N ASP A 169 5.57 17.67 8.11
CA ASP A 169 6.44 17.60 9.28
C ASP A 169 6.48 16.24 9.97
N VAL A 170 6.24 15.16 9.22
CA VAL A 170 6.41 13.79 9.71
C VAL A 170 7.89 13.41 9.58
N PRO A 171 8.61 13.24 10.71
CA PRO A 171 9.99 12.73 10.68
C PRO A 171 9.99 11.26 10.25
N GLU A 172 11.18 10.66 10.13
CA GLU A 172 11.24 9.21 9.98
C GLU A 172 10.60 8.54 11.19
N SER A 173 9.48 7.85 10.95
CA SER A 173 8.62 7.24 11.95
C SER A 173 8.35 5.80 11.53
N ARG A 174 8.10 4.90 12.49
CA ARG A 174 7.94 3.48 12.17
C ARG A 174 7.07 2.74 13.17
N VAL A 175 6.49 1.64 12.70
CA VAL A 175 5.86 0.62 13.56
C VAL A 175 6.57 -0.71 13.32
N VAL A 176 6.65 -1.54 14.35
CA VAL A 176 7.32 -2.83 14.29
C VAL A 176 6.29 -3.95 14.40
N LEU A 177 6.34 -4.88 13.46
CA LEU A 177 5.57 -6.11 13.44
C LEU A 177 6.49 -7.30 13.74
N ASP A 178 5.90 -8.41 14.17
CA ASP A 178 6.54 -9.72 14.13
C ASP A 178 6.16 -10.42 12.82
N SER A 179 7.13 -10.96 12.10
CA SER A 179 6.89 -11.75 10.87
C SER A 179 6.30 -13.13 11.15
N VAL A 180 6.44 -13.67 12.37
CA VAL A 180 5.97 -15.03 12.68
C VAL A 180 4.45 -15.16 12.48
N PRO A 181 3.58 -14.31 13.07
CA PRO A 181 2.14 -14.35 12.79
C PRO A 181 1.79 -14.11 11.31
N LEU A 182 2.57 -13.30 10.59
CA LEU A 182 2.36 -13.08 9.16
C LEU A 182 2.64 -14.38 8.38
N ARG A 183 3.71 -15.11 8.71
CA ARG A 183 4.04 -16.38 8.06
C ARG A 183 3.02 -17.48 8.36
N GLU A 184 2.51 -17.52 9.60
CA GLU A 184 1.43 -18.44 9.96
C GLU A 184 0.16 -18.14 9.16
N LEU A 185 -0.22 -16.87 9.00
CA LEU A 185 -1.36 -16.48 8.17
C LEU A 185 -1.12 -16.76 6.68
N ALA A 186 0.11 -16.64 6.18
CA ALA A 186 0.42 -16.93 4.79
C ALA A 186 0.14 -18.40 4.43
N SER A 187 0.37 -19.33 5.37
CA SER A 187 0.01 -20.75 5.18
C SER A 187 -1.49 -21.03 5.12
N GLN A 188 -2.33 -20.04 5.47
CA GLN A 188 -3.79 -20.13 5.44
C GLN A 188 -4.38 -19.45 4.20
N ALA A 189 -3.56 -18.81 3.38
CA ALA A 189 -3.98 -18.24 2.12
C ALA A 189 -4.40 -19.36 1.16
N ARG A 190 -5.50 -19.15 0.44
CA ARG A 190 -6.17 -20.22 -0.32
C ARG A 190 -6.74 -19.71 -1.64
N PRO A 191 -6.86 -20.56 -2.67
CA PRO A 191 -7.49 -20.17 -3.92
C PRO A 191 -8.89 -19.58 -3.73
N VAL A 192 -9.23 -18.53 -4.48
CA VAL A 192 -10.59 -17.95 -4.52
C VAL A 192 -11.54 -18.90 -5.22
N TRP A 193 -11.09 -19.46 -6.35
CA TRP A 193 -11.80 -20.47 -7.12
C TRP A 193 -11.25 -21.85 -6.72
N GLY A 194 -12.12 -22.86 -6.66
CA GLY A 194 -11.68 -24.23 -6.40
C GLY A 194 -10.71 -24.72 -7.48
N GLU A 195 -9.98 -25.79 -7.17
CA GLU A 195 -9.30 -26.56 -8.21
C GLU A 195 -10.39 -27.23 -9.06
N ASP A 196 -10.33 -27.06 -10.38
CA ASP A 196 -11.16 -27.84 -11.33
C ASP A 196 -10.78 -29.34 -11.29
#